data_AF-A0A959K4F7-F1
#
_entry.id   AF-A0A959K4F7-F1
#
_cell.length_a   1.000
_cell.length_b   1.000
_cell.length_c   1.000
_cell.angle_alpha   90.00
_cell.angle_beta   90.00
_cell.angle_gamma   90.00
#
_symmetry.space_group_name_H-M   'P 1'
#
loop_
_entity.id
_entity.type
_entity.pdbx_description
1 polymer ?
#
loop_
_entity_poly.entity_id
_entity_poly.type
_entity_poly.pdbx_seq_one_letter_code
_entity_poly.pdbx_strand_id
1 'polypeptide(L)'
;MNVPIGLLFRLCLTLIVTAGFLACSKEEEDDPVKQIVSAAGNIQAAIDEYRNLLGPNNGGVAGSQGSGRREINWDGVPDEFSAPNDYPFTFFNSAEGTRARGAVFSSPGGKIQVSASKNNPTQTPLHFGHINPQYTGIFPPFSGDKLFSPVESNVVDLRFYIPGTDQPAVVQGFGAVYVDVDEVENTAFEYYDINDKLLGTYKTETQNEGHVFLGVLFKEAIVHHVRITYGNTALGPDDGGNVDVAVMDDFVYGEPVLPRY
;
A
#
# COMPACT_ATOMS: atom_id res chain seq x y z
N MET A 1 -80.90 -14.89 49.39
CA MET A 1 -81.22 -13.63 50.09
C MET A 1 -80.19 -12.58 49.72
N ASN A 2 -80.68 -11.41 49.30
CA ASN A 2 -80.02 -10.12 49.09
C ASN A 2 -79.05 -9.92 47.89
N VAL A 3 -79.58 -9.23 46.88
CA VAL A 3 -78.93 -8.20 46.03
C VAL A 3 -79.17 -6.83 46.76
N PRO A 4 -78.56 -5.64 46.49
CA PRO A 4 -77.92 -5.15 45.25
C PRO A 4 -76.79 -4.07 45.39
N ILE A 5 -76.52 -3.34 44.27
CA ILE A 5 -75.86 -2.02 44.10
C ILE A 5 -74.33 -2.13 43.82
N GLY A 6 -73.74 -1.67 42.72
CA GLY A 6 -74.09 -0.67 41.71
C GLY A 6 -73.04 0.45 41.74
N LEU A 7 -72.02 0.43 40.88
CA LEU A 7 -71.16 1.60 40.65
C LEU A 7 -70.61 1.63 39.23
N LEU A 8 -70.97 2.70 38.52
CA LEU A 8 -70.52 3.06 37.18
C LEU A 8 -68.99 3.23 37.13
N PHE A 9 -68.35 2.77 36.06
CA PHE A 9 -67.06 3.32 35.64
C PHE A 9 -67.04 3.61 34.14
N ARG A 10 -66.57 4.82 33.82
CA ARG A 10 -66.64 5.50 32.54
C ARG A 10 -65.77 4.83 31.48
N LEU A 11 -66.31 4.72 30.28
CA LEU A 11 -65.59 4.35 29.06
C LEU A 11 -64.70 5.54 28.63
N CYS A 12 -63.38 5.38 28.69
CA CYS A 12 -62.42 6.34 28.12
C CYS A 12 -61.81 5.70 26.87
N LEU A 13 -62.19 6.19 25.70
CA LEU A 13 -61.70 5.73 24.40
C LEU A 13 -60.34 6.39 24.13
N THR A 14 -59.25 5.62 24.24
CA THR A 14 -57.90 6.11 23.94
C THR A 14 -57.62 5.92 22.46
N LEU A 15 -57.48 7.02 21.73
CA LEU A 15 -57.03 7.05 20.33
C LEU A 15 -55.52 6.75 20.31
N ILE A 16 -55.12 5.59 19.79
CA ILE A 16 -53.70 5.26 19.57
C ILE A 16 -53.31 5.81 18.20
N VAL A 17 -52.54 6.89 18.18
CA VAL A 17 -51.84 7.38 16.98
C VAL A 17 -50.51 6.64 16.91
N THR A 18 -50.40 5.65 16.03
CA THR A 18 -49.12 5.02 15.70
C THR A 18 -48.31 5.97 14.83
N ALA A 19 -47.33 6.66 15.41
CA ALA A 19 -46.29 7.35 14.66
C ALA A 19 -45.37 6.28 14.04
N GLY A 20 -45.37 6.17 12.70
CA GLY A 20 -44.42 5.35 11.99
C GLY A 20 -43.02 5.95 12.11
N PHE A 21 -42.12 5.26 12.80
CA PHE A 21 -40.69 5.52 12.67
C PHE A 21 -40.26 5.08 11.26
N LEU A 22 -40.00 6.05 10.38
CA LEU A 22 -39.15 5.79 9.22
C LEU A 22 -37.75 5.50 9.75
N ALA A 23 -37.40 4.22 9.86
CA ALA A 23 -36.02 3.80 9.95
C ALA A 23 -35.37 4.08 8.59
N CYS A 24 -34.55 5.12 8.52
CA CYS A 24 -33.60 5.28 7.44
C CYS A 24 -32.56 4.16 7.61
N SER A 25 -32.71 3.06 6.88
CA SER A 25 -31.63 2.08 6.75
C SER A 25 -30.49 2.78 6.04
N LYS A 26 -29.43 3.10 6.78
CA LYS A 26 -28.13 3.40 6.20
C LYS A 26 -27.74 2.15 5.42
N GLU A 27 -27.73 2.21 4.10
CA GLU A 27 -27.15 1.14 3.28
C GLU A 27 -25.69 1.00 3.73
N GLU A 28 -25.36 -0.14 4.31
CA GLU A 28 -23.99 -0.51 4.63
C GLU A 28 -23.31 -0.75 3.28
N GLU A 29 -22.54 0.24 2.81
CA GLU A 29 -21.73 0.10 1.59
C GLU A 29 -20.84 -1.14 1.80
N ASP A 30 -21.00 -2.17 0.97
CA ASP A 30 -20.26 -3.43 1.11
C ASP A 30 -18.77 -3.13 1.07
N ASP A 31 -18.05 -3.38 2.18
CA ASP A 31 -16.63 -3.08 2.31
C ASP A 31 -15.87 -3.76 1.15
N PRO A 32 -15.18 -3.01 0.28
CA PRO A 32 -14.50 -3.60 -0.88
C PRO A 32 -13.28 -4.42 -0.48
N VAL A 33 -12.81 -4.31 0.77
CA VAL A 33 -11.66 -5.06 1.30
C VAL A 33 -12.04 -6.53 1.49
N LYS A 34 -11.17 -7.40 1.01
CA LYS A 34 -11.26 -8.85 1.24
C LYS A 34 -10.42 -9.28 2.44
N GLN A 35 -9.19 -8.79 2.53
CA GLN A 35 -8.25 -9.20 3.56
C GLN A 35 -7.12 -8.18 3.71
N ILE A 36 -6.67 -7.98 4.94
CA ILE A 36 -5.44 -7.27 5.27
C ILE A 36 -4.46 -8.30 5.82
N VAL A 37 -3.22 -8.28 5.33
CA VAL A 37 -2.13 -9.13 5.81
C VAL A 37 -1.03 -8.20 6.33
N SER A 38 -0.66 -8.36 7.61
CA SER A 38 0.38 -7.56 8.24
C SER A 38 1.24 -8.37 9.19
N ALA A 39 2.50 -7.96 9.33
CA ALA A 39 3.43 -8.50 10.33
C ALA A 39 4.60 -7.54 10.56
N ALA A 40 5.13 -7.50 11.77
CA ALA A 40 6.40 -6.85 12.13
C ALA A 40 7.46 -7.88 12.58
N GLY A 41 8.73 -7.58 12.31
CA GLY A 41 9.86 -8.45 12.65
C GLY A 41 10.03 -9.60 11.65
N ASN A 42 9.57 -10.81 11.99
CA ASN A 42 9.65 -11.94 11.06
C ASN A 42 8.43 -11.96 10.12
N ILE A 43 8.58 -11.33 8.95
CA ILE A 43 7.48 -11.06 8.03
C ILE A 43 7.32 -12.09 6.90
N GLN A 44 8.22 -13.06 6.77
CA GLN A 44 8.25 -13.99 5.63
C GLN A 44 6.93 -14.74 5.44
N ALA A 45 6.33 -15.22 6.53
CA ALA A 45 5.06 -15.94 6.48
C ALA A 45 3.89 -15.05 5.97
N ALA A 46 3.88 -13.77 6.36
CA ALA A 46 2.87 -12.82 5.92
C ALA A 46 3.00 -12.50 4.43
N ILE A 47 4.23 -12.30 3.94
CA ILE A 47 4.48 -12.11 2.51
C ILE A 47 4.06 -13.36 1.72
N ASP A 48 4.41 -14.56 2.19
CA ASP A 48 4.04 -15.80 1.51
C ASP A 48 2.53 -16.02 1.49
N GLU A 49 1.82 -15.69 2.57
CA GLU A 49 0.35 -15.63 2.59
C GLU A 49 -0.18 -14.67 1.52
N TYR A 50 0.33 -13.45 1.46
CA TYR A 50 -0.10 -12.45 0.50
C TYR A 50 0.18 -12.85 -0.95
N ARG A 51 1.36 -13.44 -1.21
CA ARG A 51 1.74 -14.03 -2.50
C ARG A 51 0.77 -15.16 -2.91
N ASN A 52 0.37 -16.01 -1.95
CA ASN A 52 -0.58 -17.09 -2.20
C ASN A 52 -1.98 -16.57 -2.51
N LEU A 53 -2.42 -15.50 -1.84
CA LEU A 53 -3.71 -14.86 -2.10
C LEU A 53 -3.81 -14.25 -3.50
N LEU A 54 -2.72 -13.67 -4.02
CA LEU A 54 -2.68 -13.08 -5.35
C LEU A 54 -2.43 -14.10 -6.47
N GLY A 55 -1.80 -15.23 -6.16
CA GLY A 55 -1.47 -16.28 -7.14
C GLY A 55 -0.09 -16.11 -7.79
N PRO A 56 0.21 -16.83 -8.89
CA PRO A 56 1.56 -16.94 -9.45
C PRO A 56 2.22 -15.61 -9.85
N ASN A 57 3.56 -15.52 -9.73
CA ASN A 57 4.32 -14.35 -10.19
C ASN A 57 4.49 -14.37 -11.72
N ASN A 58 3.98 -13.33 -12.38
CA ASN A 58 4.01 -13.17 -13.83
C ASN A 58 5.31 -12.53 -14.36
N GLY A 59 6.27 -12.24 -13.47
CA GLY A 59 7.56 -11.68 -13.86
C GLY A 59 7.42 -10.33 -14.58
N GLY A 60 8.33 -10.04 -15.51
CA GLY A 60 8.30 -8.81 -16.31
C GLY A 60 7.82 -9.01 -17.74
N VAL A 61 6.91 -9.97 -17.96
CA VAL A 61 6.28 -10.22 -19.27
C VAL A 61 5.32 -9.07 -19.61
N ALA A 62 5.46 -8.52 -20.82
CA ALA A 62 4.58 -7.44 -21.29
C ALA A 62 3.13 -7.91 -21.49
N GLY A 63 2.20 -6.98 -21.31
CA GLY A 63 0.76 -7.24 -21.37
C GLY A 63 0.21 -7.88 -20.08
N SER A 64 -1.11 -7.77 -19.93
CA SER A 64 -1.82 -8.38 -18.80
C SER A 64 -1.89 -9.90 -18.96
N GLN A 65 -1.61 -10.63 -17.88
CA GLN A 65 -1.76 -12.09 -17.81
C GLN A 65 -3.12 -12.54 -17.27
N GLY A 66 -4.02 -11.59 -16.98
CA GLY A 66 -5.41 -11.84 -16.53
C GLY A 66 -5.58 -12.29 -15.08
N SER A 67 -4.57 -12.88 -14.45
CA SER A 67 -4.54 -13.25 -13.02
C SER A 67 -3.11 -13.41 -12.52
N GLY A 68 -2.92 -13.60 -11.21
CA GLY A 68 -1.60 -13.71 -10.59
C GLY A 68 -1.13 -12.38 -10.02
N ARG A 69 0.20 -12.21 -9.94
CA ARG A 69 0.85 -11.07 -9.30
C ARG A 69 2.10 -10.61 -10.03
N ARG A 70 2.55 -9.40 -9.69
CA ARG A 70 3.85 -8.83 -10.04
C ARG A 70 4.61 -8.49 -8.76
N GLU A 71 5.93 -8.52 -8.84
CA GLU A 71 6.82 -8.17 -7.73
C GLU A 71 7.95 -7.26 -8.19
N ILE A 72 8.39 -6.35 -7.33
CA ILE A 72 9.58 -5.50 -7.54
C ILE A 72 10.45 -5.60 -6.29
N ASN A 73 11.69 -6.06 -6.45
CA ASN A 73 12.67 -6.24 -5.38
C ASN A 73 13.91 -5.34 -5.52
N TRP A 74 13.86 -4.36 -6.43
CA TRP A 74 14.88 -3.33 -6.66
C TRP A 74 16.28 -3.77 -7.12
N ASP A 75 16.75 -4.98 -6.77
CA ASP A 75 18.08 -5.50 -7.07
C ASP A 75 18.42 -5.58 -8.56
N GLY A 76 17.40 -5.72 -9.41
CA GLY A 76 17.53 -5.73 -10.86
C GLY A 76 17.74 -4.35 -11.49
N VAL A 77 17.73 -3.27 -10.70
CA VAL A 77 17.95 -1.90 -11.18
C VAL A 77 19.47 -1.67 -11.36
N PRO A 78 19.93 -1.38 -12.60
CA PRO A 78 21.33 -1.13 -12.88
C PRO A 78 21.88 0.06 -12.09
N ASP A 79 23.20 0.10 -11.91
CA ASP A 79 23.85 1.16 -11.15
C ASP A 79 23.71 2.55 -11.82
N GLU A 80 23.53 2.63 -13.15
CA GLU A 80 23.21 3.90 -13.82
C GLU A 80 21.85 4.50 -13.44
N PHE A 81 20.97 3.71 -12.82
CA PHE A 81 19.64 4.09 -12.34
C PHE A 81 19.48 3.87 -10.83
N SER A 82 20.59 3.68 -10.13
CA SER A 82 20.66 3.57 -8.68
C SER A 82 21.51 4.70 -8.11
N ALA A 83 21.40 4.91 -6.80
CA ALA A 83 22.14 5.92 -6.06
C ALA A 83 23.62 5.94 -6.47
N PRO A 84 24.17 7.14 -6.75
CA PRO A 84 23.59 8.46 -6.49
C PRO A 84 22.68 8.98 -7.61
N ASN A 85 22.40 8.17 -8.63
CA ASN A 85 21.52 8.54 -9.75
C ASN A 85 20.06 8.36 -9.39
N ASP A 86 19.21 9.14 -10.06
CA ASP A 86 17.77 9.05 -9.88
C ASP A 86 17.17 7.85 -10.64
N TYR A 87 16.15 7.25 -10.04
CA TYR A 87 15.37 6.17 -10.63
C TYR A 87 14.44 6.72 -11.72
N PRO A 88 14.44 6.18 -12.95
CA PRO A 88 13.46 6.54 -13.96
C PRO A 88 12.07 6.01 -13.59
N PHE A 89 11.10 6.91 -13.43
CA PHE A 89 9.74 6.62 -12.95
C PHE A 89 8.98 5.52 -13.70
N THR A 90 9.35 5.25 -14.95
CA THR A 90 8.73 4.24 -15.82
C THR A 90 9.58 2.99 -16.01
N PHE A 91 10.68 2.82 -15.26
CA PHE A 91 11.62 1.72 -15.46
C PHE A 91 10.95 0.33 -15.37
N PHE A 92 9.98 0.15 -14.45
CA PHE A 92 9.16 -1.07 -14.33
C PHE A 92 7.86 -1.05 -15.15
N ASN A 93 7.72 -0.13 -16.11
CA ASN A 93 6.67 -0.13 -17.12
C ASN A 93 7.21 -0.01 -18.55
N SER A 94 8.43 -0.50 -18.80
CA SER A 94 8.99 -0.59 -20.14
C SER A 94 8.48 -1.83 -20.87
N ALA A 95 8.02 -1.69 -22.12
CA ALA A 95 7.75 -2.82 -23.02
C ALA A 95 9.02 -3.58 -23.40
N GLU A 96 10.17 -2.91 -23.32
CA GLU A 96 11.49 -3.43 -23.68
C GLU A 96 12.23 -3.95 -22.44
N GLY A 97 12.91 -5.09 -22.60
CA GLY A 97 13.50 -5.82 -21.49
C GLY A 97 12.43 -6.49 -20.61
N THR A 98 12.80 -7.54 -19.89
CA THR A 98 11.89 -8.34 -19.05
C THR A 98 11.48 -7.60 -17.76
N ARG A 99 11.02 -6.35 -17.90
CA ARG A 99 10.73 -5.39 -16.82
C ARG A 99 9.32 -4.78 -16.93
N ALA A 100 8.49 -5.23 -17.87
CA ALA A 100 7.10 -4.79 -17.97
C ALA A 100 6.30 -5.31 -16.77
N ARG A 101 6.06 -4.46 -15.78
CA ARG A 101 5.27 -4.80 -14.58
C ARG A 101 4.07 -3.90 -14.35
N GLY A 102 3.92 -2.83 -15.13
CA GLY A 102 2.77 -1.94 -15.04
C GLY A 102 2.85 -0.94 -13.88
N ALA A 103 4.01 -0.78 -13.25
CA ALA A 103 4.22 0.16 -12.17
C ALA A 103 4.88 1.45 -12.69
N VAL A 104 4.20 2.58 -12.50
CA VAL A 104 4.73 3.91 -12.80
C VAL A 104 4.69 4.74 -11.52
N PHE A 105 5.82 5.35 -11.20
CA PHE A 105 6.01 6.06 -9.95
C PHE A 105 6.03 7.58 -10.16
N SER A 106 5.72 8.31 -9.12
CA SER A 106 5.99 9.74 -9.00
C SER A 106 6.14 10.10 -7.52
N SER A 107 6.72 11.25 -7.23
CA SER A 107 6.93 11.72 -5.87
C SER A 107 6.87 13.25 -5.87
N PRO A 108 6.30 13.89 -4.82
CA PRO A 108 6.51 15.32 -4.60
C PRO A 108 8.02 15.64 -4.61
N GLY A 109 8.41 16.74 -5.25
CA GLY A 109 9.85 17.06 -5.46
C GLY A 109 10.48 16.32 -6.66
N GLY A 110 9.81 15.30 -7.22
CA GLY A 110 10.17 14.72 -8.50
C GLY A 110 11.42 13.82 -8.48
N LYS A 111 11.82 13.32 -7.30
CA LYS A 111 12.98 12.43 -7.15
C LYS A 111 12.65 11.17 -6.38
N ILE A 112 13.14 10.07 -6.91
CA ILE A 112 13.06 8.73 -6.34
C ILE A 112 14.41 8.07 -6.57
N GLN A 113 14.89 7.30 -5.61
CA GLN A 113 16.14 6.58 -5.74
C GLN A 113 16.00 5.13 -5.30
N VAL A 114 16.78 4.28 -5.97
CA VAL A 114 17.11 2.93 -5.51
C VAL A 114 18.51 2.99 -4.91
N SER A 115 18.74 2.40 -3.74
CA SER A 115 20.05 2.47 -3.09
C SER A 115 21.15 1.76 -3.89
N ALA A 116 22.40 2.10 -3.60
CA ALA A 116 23.54 1.47 -4.25
C ALA A 116 23.63 -0.02 -3.88
N SER A 117 24.13 -0.85 -4.81
CA SER A 117 24.45 -2.27 -4.55
C SER A 117 25.81 -2.42 -3.90
N LYS A 118 26.11 -3.57 -3.28
CA LYS A 118 27.44 -3.82 -2.67
C LYS A 118 28.60 -3.76 -3.65
N ASN A 119 28.35 -4.10 -4.91
CA ASN A 119 29.38 -4.19 -5.95
C ASN A 119 29.36 -2.99 -6.90
N ASN A 120 28.68 -1.91 -6.54
CA ASN A 120 28.58 -0.74 -7.41
C ASN A 120 29.97 -0.16 -7.75
N PRO A 121 30.23 0.23 -9.01
CA PRO A 121 31.56 0.64 -9.45
C PRO A 121 32.00 2.00 -8.90
N THR A 122 31.04 2.81 -8.41
CA THR A 122 31.27 4.16 -7.88
C THR A 122 31.60 4.18 -6.39
N GLN A 123 31.60 3.02 -5.71
CA GLN A 123 31.77 2.88 -4.26
C GLN A 123 30.80 3.78 -3.47
N THR A 124 29.63 4.03 -4.02
CA THR A 124 28.56 4.75 -3.36
C THR A 124 28.12 3.95 -2.13
N PRO A 125 28.00 4.58 -0.95
CA PRO A 125 27.55 3.89 0.25
C PRO A 125 26.17 3.23 0.07
N LEU A 126 26.00 2.07 0.71
CA LEU A 126 24.76 1.29 0.71
C LEU A 126 23.63 2.02 1.43
N HIS A 127 22.40 1.56 1.20
CA HIS A 127 21.21 1.93 1.99
C HIS A 127 21.03 3.45 2.16
N PHE A 128 21.23 4.21 1.08
CA PHE A 128 21.19 5.68 1.09
C PHE A 128 22.25 6.36 1.98
N GLY A 129 23.34 5.66 2.29
CA GLY A 129 24.46 6.18 3.07
C GLY A 129 25.17 7.39 2.44
N HIS A 130 24.98 7.62 1.15
CA HIS A 130 25.46 8.83 0.46
C HIS A 130 24.66 10.08 0.85
N ILE A 131 23.44 9.92 1.37
CA ILE A 131 22.59 10.99 1.91
C ILE A 131 22.91 11.18 3.40
N ASN A 132 22.79 10.10 4.19
CA ASN A 132 23.20 10.10 5.60
C ASN A 132 23.98 8.82 5.92
N PRO A 133 25.26 8.92 6.32
CA PRO A 133 26.09 7.75 6.65
C PRO A 133 25.51 6.80 7.71
N GLN A 134 24.66 7.29 8.63
CA GLN A 134 24.05 6.45 9.68
C GLN A 134 23.07 5.41 9.11
N TYR A 135 22.43 5.70 7.98
CA TYR A 135 21.45 4.82 7.34
C TYR A 135 22.00 3.43 6.98
N THR A 136 23.31 3.34 6.74
CA THR A 136 23.98 2.05 6.45
C THR A 136 23.83 1.03 7.58
N GLY A 137 23.63 1.49 8.82
CA GLY A 137 23.49 0.64 10.01
C GLY A 137 22.06 0.30 10.43
N ILE A 138 21.07 1.08 9.98
CA ILE A 138 19.67 1.01 10.48
C ILE A 138 18.67 0.52 9.45
N PHE A 139 19.03 0.53 8.16
CA PHE A 139 18.17 0.00 7.08
C PHE A 139 18.64 -1.38 6.61
N PRO A 140 18.21 -2.49 7.25
CA PRO A 140 18.50 -3.83 6.75
C PRO A 140 17.61 -4.16 5.53
N PRO A 141 18.17 -4.48 4.33
CA PRO A 141 17.37 -4.98 3.22
C PRO A 141 16.61 -6.25 3.60
N PHE A 142 15.38 -6.37 3.10
CA PHE A 142 14.60 -7.59 3.24
C PHE A 142 15.01 -8.60 2.16
N SER A 143 15.24 -8.13 0.94
CA SER A 143 15.74 -8.92 -0.16
C SER A 143 16.96 -8.27 -0.81
N GLY A 144 17.93 -9.10 -1.21
CA GLY A 144 19.18 -8.66 -1.84
C GLY A 144 19.91 -7.54 -1.10
N ASP A 145 20.27 -6.48 -1.84
CA ASP A 145 21.09 -5.37 -1.36
C ASP A 145 20.37 -4.00 -1.47
N LYS A 146 19.42 -3.86 -2.39
CA LYS A 146 18.90 -2.55 -2.80
C LYS A 146 17.56 -2.21 -2.14
N LEU A 147 17.43 -0.96 -1.72
CA LEU A 147 16.23 -0.39 -1.10
C LEU A 147 15.66 0.71 -1.99
N PHE A 148 14.41 1.11 -1.74
CA PHE A 148 13.71 2.14 -2.51
C PHE A 148 13.12 3.21 -1.61
N SER A 149 13.27 4.47 -2.03
CA SER A 149 12.71 5.61 -1.30
C SER A 149 12.52 6.82 -2.23
N PRO A 150 11.51 7.68 -1.99
CA PRO A 150 11.53 9.05 -2.48
C PRO A 150 12.72 9.82 -1.87
N VAL A 151 13.16 10.87 -2.58
CA VAL A 151 14.18 11.82 -2.09
C VAL A 151 13.58 13.22 -2.12
N GLU A 152 13.91 14.06 -1.14
CA GLU A 152 13.31 15.40 -0.92
C GLU A 152 11.80 15.37 -0.58
N SER A 153 11.23 14.18 -0.47
CA SER A 153 9.88 13.90 0.01
C SER A 153 9.90 12.57 0.75
N ASN A 154 8.83 12.30 1.47
CA ASN A 154 8.55 11.06 2.14
C ASN A 154 7.27 10.39 1.57
N VAL A 155 6.87 10.76 0.34
CA VAL A 155 5.66 10.24 -0.31
C VAL A 155 5.98 9.73 -1.72
N VAL A 156 5.39 8.59 -2.09
CA VAL A 156 5.39 8.07 -3.47
C VAL A 156 3.96 7.84 -3.91
N ASP A 157 3.64 8.27 -5.12
CA ASP A 157 2.40 7.90 -5.82
C ASP A 157 2.74 6.82 -6.86
N LEU A 158 2.20 5.62 -6.66
CA LEU A 158 2.30 4.47 -7.58
C LEU A 158 0.99 4.30 -8.35
N ARG A 159 1.06 4.37 -9.69
CA ARG A 159 -0.07 4.13 -10.59
C ARG A 159 0.14 2.87 -11.43
N PHE A 160 -0.95 2.15 -11.65
CA PHE A 160 -0.95 0.89 -12.40
C PHE A 160 -1.41 1.04 -13.84
N TYR A 161 -0.68 0.37 -14.73
CA TYR A 161 -0.92 0.33 -16.17
C TYR A 161 -0.86 -1.10 -16.68
N ILE A 162 -1.47 -1.36 -17.84
CA ILE A 162 -1.26 -2.64 -18.51
C ILE A 162 0.24 -2.76 -18.80
N PRO A 163 0.92 -3.84 -18.35
CA PRO A 163 2.38 -3.89 -18.30
C PRO A 163 3.05 -3.59 -19.64
N GLY A 164 3.90 -2.56 -19.66
CA GLY A 164 4.61 -2.11 -20.86
C GLY A 164 3.82 -1.15 -21.75
N THR A 165 2.72 -0.58 -21.27
CA THR A 165 1.87 0.34 -22.04
C THR A 165 1.45 1.55 -21.21
N ASP A 166 0.85 2.54 -21.87
CA ASP A 166 0.26 3.72 -21.22
C ASP A 166 -1.24 3.54 -20.91
N GLN A 167 -1.81 2.35 -21.12
CA GLN A 167 -3.22 2.07 -20.84
C GLN A 167 -3.42 1.91 -19.31
N PRO A 168 -4.21 2.76 -18.64
CA PRO A 168 -4.47 2.61 -17.21
C PRO A 168 -5.08 1.25 -16.88
N ALA A 169 -4.65 0.69 -15.75
CA ALA A 169 -5.08 -0.60 -15.24
C ALA A 169 -5.43 -0.51 -13.76
N VAL A 170 -6.04 -1.59 -13.27
CA VAL A 170 -6.35 -1.80 -11.86
C VAL A 170 -5.76 -3.13 -11.39
N VAL A 171 -5.42 -3.19 -10.10
CA VAL A 171 -4.92 -4.39 -9.41
C VAL A 171 -5.87 -4.78 -8.28
N GLN A 172 -5.84 -6.06 -7.88
CA GLN A 172 -6.65 -6.56 -6.76
C GLN A 172 -6.12 -6.13 -5.39
N GLY A 173 -4.84 -5.77 -5.30
CA GLY A 173 -4.25 -5.36 -4.05
C GLY A 173 -2.79 -5.00 -4.25
N PHE A 174 -2.26 -4.29 -3.27
CA PHE A 174 -0.85 -3.93 -3.18
C PHE A 174 -0.40 -4.09 -1.73
N GLY A 175 0.80 -4.63 -1.57
CA GLY A 175 1.51 -4.67 -0.31
C GLY A 175 3.00 -4.46 -0.54
N ALA A 176 3.70 -4.06 0.51
CA ALA A 176 5.12 -3.83 0.44
C ALA A 176 5.78 -3.99 1.81
N VAL A 177 7.11 -4.11 1.81
CA VAL A 177 7.93 -4.18 3.01
C VAL A 177 8.44 -2.78 3.34
N TYR A 178 8.09 -2.31 4.53
CA TYR A 178 8.77 -1.18 5.16
C TYR A 178 10.02 -1.67 5.89
N VAL A 179 11.02 -0.80 5.91
CA VAL A 179 12.26 -0.95 6.66
C VAL A 179 12.39 0.26 7.57
N ASP A 180 12.61 0.00 8.87
CA ASP A 180 12.86 1.01 9.90
C ASP A 180 11.67 1.96 10.11
N VAL A 181 10.59 1.43 10.69
CA VAL A 181 9.41 2.22 11.05
C VAL A 181 9.39 2.40 12.55
N ASP A 182 9.56 3.62 13.02
CA ASP A 182 9.75 3.92 14.44
C ASP A 182 8.50 4.44 15.11
N GLU A 183 7.69 5.19 14.36
CA GLU A 183 6.46 5.78 14.81
C GLU A 183 5.26 5.11 14.14
N VAL A 184 4.14 5.12 14.86
CA VAL A 184 2.90 4.62 14.27
C VAL A 184 2.51 5.58 13.17
N GLU A 185 2.69 5.14 11.93
CA GLU A 185 2.29 5.90 10.76
C GLU A 185 0.79 6.21 10.82
N ASN A 186 0.45 7.49 10.77
CA ASN A 186 -0.96 7.90 10.74
C ASN A 186 -1.62 7.44 9.42
N THR A 187 -0.84 7.34 8.34
CA THR A 187 -1.24 6.85 7.03
C THR A 187 -0.05 6.26 6.28
N ALA A 188 0.06 4.94 6.21
CA ALA A 188 1.09 4.26 5.40
C ALA A 188 0.66 4.18 3.93
N PHE A 189 -0.56 3.67 3.69
CA PHE A 189 -1.13 3.54 2.35
C PHE A 189 -2.51 4.19 2.23
N GLU A 190 -2.71 4.93 1.14
CA GLU A 190 -4.03 5.29 0.64
C GLU A 190 -4.25 4.64 -0.72
N TYR A 191 -5.39 3.98 -0.90
CA TYR A 191 -5.74 3.29 -2.13
C TYR A 191 -6.84 4.06 -2.86
N TYR A 192 -6.70 4.25 -4.17
CA TYR A 192 -7.67 4.96 -4.98
C TYR A 192 -8.09 4.13 -6.21
N ASP A 193 -9.34 4.29 -6.61
CA ASP A 193 -9.84 3.74 -7.87
C ASP A 193 -9.35 4.52 -9.09
N ILE A 194 -9.76 4.08 -10.29
CA ILE A 194 -9.34 4.71 -11.55
C ILE A 194 -9.83 6.17 -11.73
N ASN A 195 -10.84 6.59 -10.96
CA ASN A 195 -11.35 7.95 -10.95
C ASN A 195 -10.79 8.79 -9.78
N ASP A 196 -9.72 8.30 -9.14
CA ASP A 196 -9.10 8.87 -7.94
C ASP A 196 -10.07 8.97 -6.74
N LYS A 197 -11.11 8.12 -6.67
CA LYS A 197 -11.93 7.97 -5.45
C LYS A 197 -11.15 7.17 -4.42
N LEU A 198 -11.03 7.70 -3.20
CA LEU A 198 -10.43 6.99 -2.06
C LEU A 198 -11.23 5.72 -1.74
N LEU A 199 -10.53 4.58 -1.73
CA LEU A 199 -11.03 3.25 -1.37
C LEU A 199 -10.73 2.91 0.09
N GLY A 200 -9.65 3.46 0.66
CA GLY A 200 -9.32 3.27 2.06
C GLY A 200 -7.93 3.76 2.43
N THR A 201 -7.73 3.96 3.73
CA THR A 201 -6.48 4.43 4.35
C THR A 201 -6.04 3.41 5.39
N TYR A 202 -4.77 3.03 5.36
CA TYR A 202 -4.22 1.97 6.20
C TYR A 202 -2.92 2.42 6.83
N LYS A 203 -2.70 1.97 8.06
CA LYS A 203 -1.47 2.18 8.81
C LYS A 203 -0.72 0.87 8.98
N THR A 204 0.59 0.98 9.18
CA THR A 204 1.46 -0.15 9.45
C THR A 204 1.75 -0.27 10.95
N GLU A 205 2.28 -1.43 11.37
CA GLU A 205 2.92 -1.59 12.67
C GLU A 205 4.29 -0.91 12.66
N THR A 206 4.91 -0.78 13.83
CA THR A 206 6.27 -0.22 14.01
C THR A 206 7.29 -1.34 14.19
N GLN A 207 8.46 -1.18 13.59
CA GLN A 207 9.63 -2.02 13.82
C GLN A 207 10.91 -1.21 13.55
N ASN A 208 11.51 -0.68 14.61
CA ASN A 208 12.85 -0.08 14.58
C ASN A 208 13.90 -1.08 14.08
N GLU A 209 14.79 -0.60 13.22
CA GLU A 209 15.89 -1.31 12.58
C GLU A 209 15.49 -2.68 12.00
N GLY A 210 14.26 -2.79 11.48
CA GLY A 210 13.72 -4.06 11.00
C GLY A 210 12.57 -3.90 10.02
N HIS A 211 11.83 -5.00 9.80
CA HIS A 211 10.88 -5.10 8.71
C HIS A 211 9.43 -5.08 9.18
N VAL A 212 8.59 -4.40 8.42
CA VAL A 212 7.13 -4.49 8.54
C VAL A 212 6.52 -4.77 7.18
N PHE A 213 5.66 -5.77 7.09
CA PHE A 213 4.85 -6.00 5.90
C PHE A 213 3.44 -5.50 6.13
N LEU A 214 2.90 -4.78 5.14
CA LEU A 214 1.49 -4.45 5.04
C LEU A 214 1.02 -4.74 3.62
N GLY A 215 -0.06 -5.51 3.49
CA GLY A 215 -0.72 -5.79 2.23
C GLY A 215 -2.23 -5.73 2.36
N VAL A 216 -2.88 -5.00 1.45
CA VAL A 216 -4.33 -4.87 1.42
C VAL A 216 -4.86 -5.49 0.13
N LEU A 217 -5.71 -6.49 0.29
CA LEU A 217 -6.36 -7.22 -0.78
C LEU A 217 -7.84 -6.84 -0.85
N PHE A 218 -8.29 -6.45 -2.03
CA PHE A 218 -9.69 -6.14 -2.33
C PHE A 218 -10.41 -7.36 -2.91
N LYS A 219 -11.75 -7.37 -2.82
CA LYS A 219 -12.59 -8.44 -3.39
C LYS A 219 -12.40 -8.57 -4.90
N GLU A 220 -12.20 -7.43 -5.58
CA GLU A 220 -11.99 -7.33 -7.02
C GLU A 220 -10.80 -6.43 -7.36
N ALA A 221 -10.35 -6.47 -8.63
CA ALA A 221 -9.34 -5.54 -9.11
C ALA A 221 -9.94 -4.15 -9.34
N ILE A 222 -9.72 -3.25 -8.38
CA ILE A 222 -10.27 -1.89 -8.38
C ILE A 222 -9.24 -0.80 -8.06
N VAL A 223 -8.04 -1.17 -7.60
CA VAL A 223 -7.00 -0.22 -7.20
C VAL A 223 -6.22 0.23 -8.42
N HIS A 224 -6.30 1.51 -8.77
CA HIS A 224 -5.49 2.11 -9.83
C HIS A 224 -4.25 2.83 -9.29
N HIS A 225 -4.38 3.43 -8.12
CA HIS A 225 -3.37 4.30 -7.52
C HIS A 225 -3.20 3.98 -6.05
N VAL A 226 -1.94 3.86 -5.62
CA VAL A 226 -1.55 3.80 -4.20
C VAL A 226 -0.68 5.00 -3.90
N ARG A 227 -1.08 5.79 -2.92
CA ARG A 227 -0.19 6.76 -2.27
C ARG A 227 0.46 6.09 -1.07
N ILE A 228 1.77 6.16 -1.03
CA ILE A 228 2.64 5.55 -0.03
C ILE A 228 3.33 6.67 0.73
N THR A 229 3.23 6.66 2.06
CA THR A 229 3.99 7.58 2.93
C THR A 229 5.07 6.79 3.67
N TYR A 230 6.26 7.37 3.77
CA TYR A 230 7.50 6.83 4.33
C TYR A 230 7.82 7.61 5.59
N GLY A 231 7.72 7.01 6.77
CA GLY A 231 7.97 7.74 8.02
C GLY A 231 7.18 9.06 8.12
N ASN A 232 7.72 9.99 8.90
CA ASN A 232 7.21 11.36 8.96
C ASN A 232 8.13 12.39 8.27
N THR A 233 9.32 11.97 7.82
CA THR A 233 10.38 12.84 7.31
C THR A 233 11.06 12.26 6.08
N ALA A 234 11.46 13.12 5.14
CA ALA A 234 12.23 12.73 3.96
C ALA A 234 13.67 12.32 4.35
N LEU A 235 14.31 11.47 3.54
CA LEU A 235 15.73 11.13 3.70
C LEU A 235 16.62 12.39 3.84
N GLY A 236 17.49 12.40 4.84
CA GLY A 236 18.44 13.48 5.10
C GLY A 236 18.88 13.57 6.56
N PRO A 237 17.94 13.85 7.50
CA PRO A 237 18.25 13.95 8.94
C PRO A 237 18.67 12.62 9.56
N ASP A 238 19.24 12.66 10.76
CA ASP A 238 19.41 11.45 11.58
C ASP A 238 18.04 10.93 11.98
N ASP A 239 17.87 9.61 11.92
CA ASP A 239 16.65 8.95 12.38
C ASP A 239 16.61 8.91 13.93
N GLY A 240 15.42 9.13 14.50
CA GLY A 240 15.17 9.07 15.93
C GLY A 240 14.58 10.34 16.55
N GLY A 241 14.23 10.23 17.84
CA GLY A 241 13.53 11.30 18.55
C GLY A 241 12.10 11.46 18.03
N ASN A 242 11.81 12.55 17.33
CA ASN A 242 10.53 12.77 16.65
C ASN A 242 10.65 12.64 15.12
N VAL A 243 11.83 12.27 14.62
CA VAL A 243 12.11 12.07 13.19
C VAL A 243 12.01 10.58 12.94
N ASP A 244 11.15 10.19 12.00
CA ASP A 244 11.04 8.82 11.49
C ASP A 244 11.31 8.87 9.98
N VAL A 245 12.36 8.16 9.56
CA VAL A 245 12.79 7.99 8.19
C VAL A 245 12.75 6.51 7.82
N ALA A 246 11.62 6.06 7.28
CA ALA A 246 11.52 4.72 6.73
C ALA A 246 11.96 4.65 5.25
N VAL A 247 12.40 3.47 4.84
CA VAL A 247 12.58 3.10 3.42
C VAL A 247 11.81 1.83 3.11
N MET A 248 11.78 1.39 1.86
CA MET A 248 11.00 0.21 1.51
C MET A 248 11.76 -0.79 0.66
N ASP A 249 11.26 -2.01 0.76
CA ASP A 249 11.67 -3.18 0.02
C ASP A 249 10.44 -4.01 -0.38
N ASP A 250 10.67 -5.03 -1.18
CA ASP A 250 9.74 -5.84 -1.97
C ASP A 250 8.30 -5.33 -2.08
N PHE A 251 7.96 -4.79 -3.26
CA PHE A 251 6.58 -4.47 -3.62
C PHE A 251 5.92 -5.70 -4.25
N VAL A 252 4.70 -6.02 -3.81
CA VAL A 252 3.90 -7.16 -4.29
C VAL A 252 2.49 -6.69 -4.59
N TYR A 253 2.02 -6.91 -5.81
CA TYR A 253 0.68 -6.48 -6.22
C TYR A 253 0.04 -7.44 -7.20
N GLY A 254 -1.29 -7.44 -7.24
CA GLY A 254 -2.05 -8.26 -8.18
C GLY A 254 -1.72 -7.90 -9.64
N GLU A 255 -1.96 -8.84 -10.55
CA GLU A 255 -1.77 -8.61 -11.97
C GLU A 255 -2.56 -7.37 -12.44
N PRO A 256 -1.92 -6.38 -13.08
CA PRO A 256 -2.65 -5.26 -13.66
C PRO A 256 -3.56 -5.74 -14.79
N VAL A 257 -4.85 -5.46 -14.65
CA VAL A 257 -5.91 -5.82 -15.60
C VAL A 257 -6.71 -4.59 -16.00
N LEU A 258 -7.45 -4.70 -17.11
CA LEU A 258 -8.41 -3.66 -17.47
C LEU A 258 -9.53 -3.59 -16.41
N PRO A 259 -10.01 -2.38 -16.06
CA PRO A 259 -11.19 -2.23 -15.21
C PRO A 259 -12.39 -2.95 -15.81
N ARG A 260 -13.16 -3.62 -14.97
CA ARG A 260 -14.49 -4.12 -15.35
C ARG A 260 -15.50 -3.00 -15.08
N TYR A 261 -16.17 -2.55 -16.13
CA TYR A 261 -17.29 -1.60 -16.05
C TYR A 261 -18.61 -2.34 -15.93
#